data_AF-A0A349E0M5-F1
#
_entry.id   AF-A0A349E0M5-F1
#
_cell.length_a   1.000
_cell.length_b   1.000
_cell.length_c   1.000
_cell.angle_alpha   90.00
_cell.angle_beta   90.00
_cell.angle_gamma   90.00
#
_symmetry.space_group_name_H-M   'P 1'
#
loop_
_entity.id
_entity.type
_entity.pdbx_description
1 polymer ?
#
loop_
_entity_poly.entity_id
_entity_poly.type
_entity_poly.pdbx_seq_one_letter_code
_entity_poly.pdbx_strand_id
1 'polypeptide(L)'
;MASQPKDPNYPNPPKLPRLLIDEEFKIKLIKSEGWEELKMTSLCKILYCLFLRHPEGITLYELGNYQEELMRMYQPLCWEYKNRNQFMQDRITELVCRCSNSVYEKMSRIKALLSKHLPPDLVHWYCIEGERGQAKRIALPRHWVIIKYNF
;
A
#
# COMPACT_ATOMS: atom_id res chain seq x y z
N MET A 1 28.91 24.59 -0.88
CA MET A 1 28.07 25.58 -0.18
C MET A 1 26.64 25.05 -0.25
N ALA A 2 25.91 24.69 0.81
CA ALA A 2 26.13 24.75 2.24
C ALA A 2 25.75 23.40 2.84
N SER A 3 26.67 22.76 3.57
CA SER A 3 26.34 21.64 4.44
C SER A 3 25.55 22.22 5.61
N GLN A 4 24.28 21.83 5.77
CA GLN A 4 23.50 22.21 6.94
C GLN A 4 24.24 21.78 8.22
N PRO A 5 24.19 22.58 9.29
CA PRO A 5 24.82 22.23 10.55
C PRO A 5 24.18 20.94 11.07
N LYS A 6 25.00 19.90 11.27
CA LYS A 6 24.60 18.69 12.00
C LYS A 6 24.50 19.10 13.46
N ASP A 7 23.30 19.44 13.91
CA ASP A 7 22.99 19.55 15.33
C ASP A 7 23.35 18.21 16.00
N PRO A 8 24.30 18.18 16.96
CA PRO A 8 24.72 16.95 17.62
C PRO A 8 23.62 16.32 18.49
N ASN A 9 22.50 17.02 18.72
CA ASN A 9 21.34 16.54 19.45
C ASN A 9 20.15 16.14 18.55
N TYR A 10 20.29 16.18 17.23
CA TYR A 10 19.27 15.60 16.34
C TYR A 10 19.43 14.08 16.34
N PRO A 11 18.46 13.30 16.86
CA PRO A 11 18.48 11.86 16.64
C PRO A 11 18.54 11.63 15.14
N ASN A 12 19.47 10.79 14.68
CA ASN A 12 19.52 10.38 13.28
C ASN A 12 18.08 9.99 12.87
N PRO A 13 17.55 10.53 11.76
CA PRO A 13 16.19 10.20 11.35
C PRO A 13 16.08 8.67 11.29
N PRO A 14 15.03 8.09 11.90
CA PRO A 14 14.92 6.65 12.00
C PRO A 14 15.02 6.07 10.58
N LYS A 15 15.95 5.12 10.41
CA LYS A 15 16.23 4.54 9.10
C LYS A 15 15.00 3.75 8.67
N LEU A 16 14.19 4.34 7.78
CA LEU A 16 12.97 3.73 7.28
C LEU A 16 13.29 2.40 6.57
N PRO A 17 12.65 1.27 6.96
CA PRO A 17 12.74 0.04 6.17
C PRO A 17 12.32 0.28 4.72
N ARG A 18 13.08 -0.25 3.75
CA ARG A 18 12.64 -0.16 2.35
C ARG A 18 11.44 -1.06 2.13
N LEU A 19 10.52 -0.62 1.30
CA LEU A 19 9.41 -1.45 0.84
C LEU A 19 9.77 -2.05 -0.51
N LEU A 20 9.75 -3.37 -0.63
CA LEU A 20 10.01 -4.08 -1.87
C LEU A 20 8.74 -4.78 -2.36
N ILE A 21 8.38 -4.58 -3.63
CA ILE A 21 7.46 -5.46 -4.36
C ILE A 21 8.31 -6.30 -5.30
N ASP A 22 8.38 -7.61 -5.06
CA ASP A 22 9.21 -8.52 -5.86
C ASP A 22 8.51 -9.02 -7.13
N GLU A 23 9.21 -9.83 -7.92
CA GLU A 23 8.71 -10.38 -9.20
C GLU A 23 7.48 -11.29 -9.03
N GLU A 24 7.24 -11.83 -7.83
CA GLU A 24 6.10 -12.69 -7.49
C GLU A 24 4.93 -11.89 -6.87
N PHE A 25 4.98 -10.56 -6.95
CA PHE A 25 4.02 -9.65 -6.35
C PHE A 25 3.91 -9.77 -4.83
N LYS A 26 4.99 -10.18 -4.14
CA LYS A 26 5.06 -10.17 -2.67
C LYS A 26 5.55 -8.80 -2.20
N ILE A 27 4.94 -8.31 -1.13
CA ILE A 27 5.33 -7.05 -0.49
C ILE A 27 6.21 -7.39 0.71
N LYS A 28 7.41 -6.81 0.75
CA LYS A 28 8.41 -7.09 1.78
C LYS A 28 8.93 -5.80 2.42
N LEU A 29 9.21 -5.84 3.71
CA LEU A 29 9.99 -4.83 4.41
C LEU A 29 11.45 -5.28 4.46
N ILE A 30 12.35 -4.45 3.96
CA ILE A 30 13.80 -4.67 4.03
C ILE A 30 14.36 -3.91 5.23
N LYS A 31 14.83 -4.66 6.23
CA LYS A 31 15.39 -4.20 7.51
C LYS A 31 16.90 -4.43 7.54
N SER A 32 17.59 -4.05 8.62
CA SER A 32 19.02 -4.33 8.79
C SER A 32 19.31 -5.83 8.80
N GLU A 33 18.46 -6.60 9.47
CA GLU A 33 18.64 -8.05 9.70
C GLU A 33 18.11 -8.92 8.55
N GLY A 34 17.69 -8.32 7.42
CA GLY A 34 17.16 -9.05 6.27
C GLY A 34 15.82 -8.51 5.77
N TRP A 35 14.89 -9.39 5.42
CA TRP A 35 13.59 -9.03 4.89
C TRP A 35 12.45 -9.80 5.56
N GLU A 36 11.28 -9.18 5.57
CA GLU A 36 10.06 -9.77 6.11
C GLU A 36 8.90 -9.54 5.15
N GLU A 37 8.15 -10.59 4.83
CA GLU A 37 6.98 -10.48 3.94
C GLU A 37 5.75 -9.97 4.70
N LEU A 38 5.14 -8.91 4.16
CA LEU A 38 3.82 -8.43 4.57
C LEU A 38 2.75 -9.25 3.86
N LYS A 39 2.30 -10.33 4.50
CA LYS A 39 1.28 -11.25 3.97
C LYS A 39 -0.11 -10.60 3.91
N MET A 40 -0.37 -9.86 2.85
CA MET A 40 -1.66 -9.25 2.57
C MET A 40 -2.59 -10.18 1.78
N THR A 41 -3.89 -10.11 2.05
CA THR A 41 -4.90 -10.68 1.13
C THR A 41 -4.80 -10.00 -0.23
N SER A 42 -5.22 -10.67 -1.31
CA SER A 42 -5.11 -10.13 -2.67
C SER A 42 -5.78 -8.75 -2.83
N LEU A 43 -6.95 -8.52 -2.22
CA LEU A 43 -7.61 -7.21 -2.25
C LEU A 43 -6.85 -6.12 -1.47
N CYS A 44 -6.32 -6.45 -0.29
CA CYS A 44 -5.45 -5.52 0.44
C CYS A 44 -4.20 -5.17 -0.38
N LYS A 45 -3.61 -6.18 -1.02
CA LYS A 45 -2.39 -6.03 -1.82
C LYS A 45 -2.58 -5.09 -3.00
N ILE A 46 -3.60 -5.30 -3.84
CA ILE A 46 -3.86 -4.44 -5.00
C ILE A 46 -4.26 -3.02 -4.59
N LEU A 47 -5.03 -2.86 -3.50
CA LEU A 47 -5.40 -1.54 -2.99
C LEU A 47 -4.16 -0.78 -2.53
N TYR A 48 -3.29 -1.46 -1.79
CA TYR A 48 -2.03 -0.89 -1.34
C TYR A 48 -1.15 -0.46 -2.52
N CYS A 49 -1.04 -1.30 -3.55
CA CYS A 49 -0.26 -1.01 -4.74
C CYS A 49 -0.83 0.16 -5.55
N LEU A 50 -2.16 0.31 -5.62
CA LEU A 50 -2.80 1.48 -6.22
C LEU A 50 -2.30 2.77 -5.52
N PHE A 51 -2.41 2.85 -4.19
CA PHE A 51 -1.90 4.02 -3.45
C PHE A 51 -0.37 4.18 -3.49
N LEU A 52 0.37 3.13 -3.88
CA LEU A 52 1.80 3.27 -4.13
C LEU A 52 2.11 3.89 -5.50
N ARG A 53 1.25 3.66 -6.48
CA ARG A 53 1.36 4.20 -7.84
C ARG A 53 0.85 5.63 -7.96
N HIS A 54 -0.01 6.04 -7.01
CA HIS A 54 -0.60 7.38 -6.92
C HIS A 54 -0.07 8.15 -5.69
N PRO A 55 1.19 8.62 -5.69
CA PRO A 55 1.76 9.40 -4.59
C PRO A 55 1.03 10.71 -4.29
N GLU A 56 0.35 11.29 -5.29
CA GLU A 56 -0.54 12.45 -5.16
C GLU A 56 -1.73 12.18 -4.23
N GLY A 57 -2.09 10.90 -4.08
CA GLY A 57 -3.22 10.44 -3.29
C GLY A 57 -4.53 10.37 -4.07
N ILE A 58 -5.45 9.57 -3.56
CA ILE A 58 -6.75 9.32 -4.18
C ILE A 58 -7.84 9.64 -3.16
N THR A 59 -8.83 10.45 -3.53
CA THR A 59 -10.02 10.60 -2.69
C THR A 59 -10.86 9.33 -2.77
N LEU A 60 -11.48 8.91 -1.68
CA LEU A 60 -12.36 7.72 -1.71
C LEU A 60 -13.60 7.92 -2.60
N TYR A 61 -13.94 9.18 -2.93
CA TYR A 61 -14.98 9.51 -3.91
C TYR A 61 -14.57 9.14 -5.35
N GLU A 62 -13.30 9.30 -5.69
CA GLU A 62 -12.75 9.04 -7.03
C GLU A 62 -12.20 7.62 -7.17
N LEU A 63 -12.18 6.81 -6.11
CA LEU A 63 -11.63 5.45 -6.14
C LEU A 63 -12.28 4.57 -7.23
N GLY A 64 -13.55 4.82 -7.56
CA GLY A 64 -14.26 4.15 -8.66
C GLY A 64 -13.63 4.37 -10.04
N ASN A 65 -12.92 5.49 -10.25
CA ASN A 65 -12.24 5.78 -11.52
C ASN A 65 -11.03 4.85 -11.76
N TYR A 66 -10.57 4.14 -10.72
CA TYR A 66 -9.42 3.23 -10.77
C TYR A 66 -9.82 1.76 -10.86
N GLN A 67 -11.09 1.44 -11.14
CA GLN A 67 -11.57 0.06 -11.25
C GLN A 67 -10.77 -0.76 -12.26
N GLU A 68 -10.49 -0.22 -13.45
CA GLU A 68 -9.74 -0.94 -14.48
C GLU A 68 -8.33 -1.29 -14.03
N GLU A 69 -7.64 -0.36 -13.38
CA GLU A 69 -6.28 -0.57 -12.87
C GLU A 69 -6.26 -1.60 -11.74
N LEU A 70 -7.22 -1.52 -10.82
CA LEU A 70 -7.41 -2.53 -9.78
C LEU A 70 -7.68 -3.91 -10.38
N MET A 71 -8.53 -4.00 -11.41
CA MET A 71 -8.83 -5.26 -12.10
C MET A 71 -7.58 -5.85 -12.77
N ARG A 72 -6.77 -5.03 -13.45
CA ARG A 72 -5.52 -5.48 -14.10
C ARG A 72 -4.55 -6.08 -13.07
N MET A 73 -4.37 -5.42 -11.93
CA MET A 73 -3.53 -5.95 -10.85
C MET A 73 -4.13 -7.19 -10.17
N TYR A 74 -5.46 -7.31 -10.13
CA TYR A 74 -6.12 -8.42 -9.44
C TYR A 74 -6.14 -9.70 -10.27
N GLN A 75 -6.25 -9.58 -11.59
CA GLN A 75 -6.32 -10.69 -12.54
C GLN A 75 -5.27 -11.80 -12.33
N PRO A 76 -3.96 -11.51 -12.24
CA PRO A 76 -2.96 -12.56 -12.04
C PRO A 76 -3.06 -13.25 -10.66
N LEU A 77 -3.71 -12.62 -9.67
CA LEU A 77 -3.86 -13.17 -8.31
C LEU A 77 -5.06 -14.11 -8.16
N CYS A 78 -5.93 -14.20 -9.16
CA CYS A 78 -7.20 -14.93 -9.12
C CYS A 78 -7.22 -16.16 -10.04
N TRP A 79 -6.06 -16.69 -10.41
CA TRP A 79 -5.93 -17.77 -11.39
C TRP A 79 -6.63 -19.08 -10.97
N GLU A 80 -6.79 -19.33 -9.68
CA GLU A 80 -7.40 -20.55 -9.11
C GLU A 80 -8.94 -20.56 -9.15
N TYR A 81 -9.60 -19.42 -9.40
CA TYR A 81 -11.06 -19.32 -9.35
C TYR A 81 -11.72 -19.71 -10.69
N LYS A 82 -12.65 -20.67 -10.66
CA LYS A 82 -13.38 -21.16 -11.86
C LYS A 82 -14.12 -20.06 -12.62
N ASN A 83 -14.76 -19.12 -11.92
CA ASN A 83 -15.48 -17.97 -12.50
C ASN A 83 -14.75 -16.64 -12.22
N ARG A 84 -13.43 -16.62 -12.46
CA ARG A 84 -12.56 -15.50 -12.04
C ARG A 84 -13.05 -14.13 -12.49
N ASN A 85 -13.58 -13.98 -13.71
CA ASN A 85 -13.99 -12.66 -14.22
C ASN A 85 -15.13 -12.07 -13.40
N GLN A 86 -16.22 -12.83 -13.19
CA GLN A 86 -17.35 -12.39 -12.37
C GLN A 86 -16.92 -12.19 -10.91
N PHE A 87 -16.15 -13.14 -10.37
CA PHE A 87 -15.64 -13.04 -9.01
C PHE A 87 -14.83 -11.75 -8.78
N MET A 88 -13.90 -11.45 -9.68
CA MET A 88 -13.09 -10.23 -9.59
C MET A 88 -13.96 -8.98 -9.74
N GLN A 89 -14.88 -8.98 -10.71
CA GLN A 89 -15.79 -7.86 -10.95
C GLN A 89 -16.62 -7.53 -9.70
N ASP A 90 -17.20 -8.54 -9.05
CA ASP A 90 -17.99 -8.35 -7.83
C ASP A 90 -17.13 -7.78 -6.71
N ARG A 91 -15.92 -8.31 -6.52
CA ARG A 91 -14.99 -7.86 -5.47
C ARG A 91 -14.46 -6.45 -5.68
N ILE A 92 -14.12 -6.08 -6.92
CA ILE A 92 -13.67 -4.73 -7.25
C ILE A 92 -14.83 -3.74 -7.17
N THR A 93 -16.01 -4.12 -7.66
CA THR A 93 -17.23 -3.30 -7.53
C THR A 93 -17.54 -3.02 -6.07
N GLU A 94 -17.50 -4.06 -5.22
CA GLU A 94 -17.67 -3.93 -3.77
C GLU A 94 -16.58 -3.07 -3.13
N LEU A 95 -15.31 -3.22 -3.55
CA LEU A 95 -14.17 -2.48 -3.01
C LEU A 95 -14.28 -0.97 -3.22
N VAL A 96 -14.70 -0.55 -4.42
CA VAL A 96 -14.79 0.88 -4.76
C VAL A 96 -16.15 1.50 -4.49
N CYS A 97 -17.15 0.68 -4.13
CA CYS A 97 -18.50 1.15 -3.86
C CYS A 97 -18.52 2.07 -2.64
N ARG A 98 -18.98 3.31 -2.81
CA ARG A 98 -19.12 4.31 -1.74
C ARG A 98 -20.10 3.89 -0.64
N CYS A 99 -21.05 3.02 -0.97
CA CYS A 99 -22.02 2.48 -0.02
C CYS A 99 -21.49 1.24 0.73
N SER A 100 -20.32 0.74 0.36
CA SER A 100 -19.67 -0.41 0.98
C SER A 100 -18.57 0.02 1.96
N ASN A 101 -18.42 -0.73 3.05
CA ASN A 101 -17.32 -0.53 3.99
C ASN A 101 -16.02 -1.23 3.55
N SER A 102 -16.02 -1.92 2.40
CA SER A 102 -14.93 -2.80 1.97
C SER A 102 -13.57 -2.09 1.91
N VAL A 103 -13.49 -0.87 1.38
CA VAL A 103 -12.24 -0.09 1.34
C VAL A 103 -11.70 0.19 2.74
N TYR A 104 -12.55 0.60 3.68
CA TYR A 104 -12.16 0.89 5.06
C TYR A 104 -11.69 -0.38 5.78
N GLU A 105 -12.35 -1.52 5.54
CA GLU A 105 -11.87 -2.80 6.06
C GLU A 105 -10.48 -3.14 5.53
N LYS A 106 -10.22 -2.93 4.24
CA LYS A 106 -8.90 -3.25 3.66
C LYS A 106 -7.83 -2.33 4.20
N MET A 107 -8.11 -1.02 4.31
CA MET A 107 -7.21 -0.05 4.95
C MET A 107 -6.92 -0.42 6.40
N SER A 108 -7.95 -0.81 7.17
CA SER A 108 -7.80 -1.26 8.55
C SER A 108 -6.95 -2.52 8.68
N ARG A 109 -7.19 -3.53 7.82
CA ARG A 109 -6.40 -4.77 7.78
C ARG A 109 -4.93 -4.50 7.41
N ILE A 110 -4.69 -3.61 6.44
CA ILE A 110 -3.33 -3.17 6.06
C ILE A 110 -2.64 -2.51 7.25
N LYS A 111 -3.30 -1.55 7.91
CA LYS A 111 -2.76 -0.86 9.08
C LYS A 111 -2.45 -1.83 10.21
N ALA A 112 -3.37 -2.74 10.54
CA ALA A 112 -3.16 -3.76 11.56
C ALA A 112 -1.98 -4.70 11.22
N LEU A 113 -1.78 -5.06 9.95
CA LEU A 113 -0.62 -5.83 9.52
C LEU A 113 0.67 -5.03 9.70
N LEU A 114 0.72 -3.80 9.21
CA LEU A 114 1.89 -2.93 9.33
C LEU A 114 2.29 -2.67 10.80
N SER A 115 1.31 -2.43 11.68
CA SER A 115 1.54 -2.26 13.12
C SER A 115 2.13 -3.49 13.81
N LYS A 116 2.02 -4.69 13.24
CA LYS A 116 2.68 -5.89 13.76
C LYS A 116 4.15 -5.99 13.34
N HIS A 117 4.51 -5.38 12.21
CA HIS A 117 5.83 -5.53 11.60
C HIS A 117 6.72 -4.28 11.74
N LEU A 118 6.15 -3.15 12.17
CA LEU A 118 6.84 -1.87 12.30
C LEU A 118 6.65 -1.28 13.71
N PRO A 119 7.66 -0.56 14.25
CA PRO A 119 7.48 0.26 15.44
C PRO A 119 6.35 1.28 15.26
N PRO A 120 5.59 1.64 16.33
CA PRO A 120 4.46 2.56 16.24
C PRO A 120 4.77 3.87 15.52
N ASP A 121 5.94 4.46 15.78
CA ASP A 121 6.37 5.74 15.20
C ASP A 121 6.65 5.66 13.70
N LEU A 122 6.80 4.45 13.13
CA LEU A 122 7.04 4.26 11.70
C LEU A 122 5.77 3.91 10.92
N VAL A 123 4.72 3.40 11.59
CA VAL A 123 3.52 2.87 10.93
C VAL A 123 2.87 3.89 9.99
N HIS A 124 2.79 5.16 10.40
CA HIS A 124 2.15 6.23 9.63
C HIS A 124 2.80 6.48 8.26
N TRP A 125 4.09 6.18 8.10
CA TRP A 125 4.77 6.31 6.80
C TRP A 125 4.24 5.31 5.76
N TYR A 126 3.83 4.12 6.21
CA TYR A 126 3.47 3.01 5.33
C TYR A 126 1.95 2.88 5.16
N CYS A 127 1.14 3.36 6.10
CA CYS A 127 -0.30 3.24 6.01
C CYS A 127 -0.91 4.14 4.93
N ILE A 128 -2.07 3.71 4.41
CA ILE A 128 -2.94 4.55 3.57
C ILE A 128 -3.69 5.49 4.53
N GLU A 129 -3.29 6.75 4.60
CA GLU A 129 -3.84 7.74 5.53
C GLU A 129 -4.16 9.08 4.86
N GLY A 130 -4.94 9.89 5.55
CA GLY A 130 -5.44 11.18 5.09
C GLY A 130 -6.70 11.57 5.86
N GLU A 131 -6.97 12.86 5.92
CA GLU A 131 -8.12 13.41 6.65
C GLU A 131 -9.46 12.92 6.07
N ARG A 132 -10.52 13.08 6.85
CA ARG A 132 -11.87 12.69 6.41
C ARG A 132 -12.27 13.52 5.19
N GLY A 133 -12.65 12.84 4.12
CA GLY A 133 -13.07 13.48 2.86
C GLY A 133 -11.92 13.98 1.98
N GLN A 134 -10.68 13.93 2.46
CA GLN A 134 -9.50 14.32 1.69
C GLN A 134 -8.84 13.11 1.02
N ALA A 135 -7.91 13.40 0.11
CA ALA A 135 -7.10 12.38 -0.55
C ALA A 135 -6.36 11.52 0.48
N LYS A 136 -6.44 10.20 0.30
CA LYS A 136 -5.65 9.24 1.07
C LYS A 136 -4.37 8.93 0.30
N ARG A 137 -3.25 8.73 1.00
CA ARG A 137 -1.96 8.40 0.39
C ARG A 137 -1.09 7.60 1.34
N ILE A 138 -0.04 7.00 0.77
CA ILE A 138 1.06 6.42 1.54
C ILE A 138 2.19 7.46 1.57
N ALA A 139 2.58 7.90 2.76
CA ALA A 139 3.54 8.99 2.94
C ALA A 139 5.00 8.57 2.67
N LEU A 140 5.29 7.27 2.61
CA LEU A 140 6.61 6.72 2.34
C LEU A 140 7.18 7.32 1.05
N PRO A 141 8.34 8.00 1.11
CA PRO A 141 8.94 8.57 -0.09
C PRO A 141 9.29 7.49 -1.11
N ARG A 142 9.06 7.76 -2.39
CA ARG A 142 9.14 6.73 -3.44
C ARG A 142 10.54 6.15 -3.64
N HIS A 143 11.59 6.87 -3.25
CA HIS A 143 12.96 6.34 -3.25
C HIS A 143 13.21 5.26 -2.18
N TRP A 144 12.29 5.07 -1.22
CA TRP A 144 12.27 3.93 -0.29
C TRP A 144 11.42 2.76 -0.80
N VAL A 145 10.80 2.89 -1.97
CA VAL A 145 9.99 1.85 -2.60
C VAL A 145 10.76 1.27 -3.78
N ILE A 146 10.92 -0.05 -3.81
CA ILE A 146 11.53 -0.80 -4.91
C ILE A 146 10.43 -1.66 -5.53
N ILE A 147 10.16 -1.46 -6.82
CA ILE A 147 9.17 -2.24 -7.55
C ILE A 147 9.90 -3.04 -8.63
N LYS A 148 9.83 -4.37 -8.51
CA LYS A 148 10.31 -5.32 -9.52
C LYS A 148 9.17 -6.03 -10.26
N TYR A 149 7.95 -5.90 -9.76
CA TYR A 149 6.77 -6.45 -10.42
C TYR A 149 6.37 -5.62 -11.64
N ASN A 150 6.00 -6.28 -12.72
CA ASN A 150 5.43 -5.63 -13.90
C ASN A 150 3.89 -5.62 -13.80
N PHE A 151 3.32 -4.42 -13.69
CA PHE A 151 1.87 -4.22 -13.52
C PHE A 151 1.09 -4.36 -14.82
#